data_AF-A0A0N0P5W7-F1
#
_entry.id   AF-A0A0N0P5W7-F1
#
_cell.length_a   1.000
_cell.length_b   1.000
_cell.length_c   1.000
_cell.angle_alpha   90.00
_cell.angle_beta   90.00
_cell.angle_gamma   90.00
#
_symmetry.space_group_name_H-M   'P 1'
#
loop_
_entity.id
_entity.type
_entity.pdbx_description
1 polymer ?
#
loop_
_entity_poly.entity_id
_entity_poly.type
_entity_poly.pdbx_seq_one_letter_code
_entity_poly.pdbx_strand_id
1 'polypeptide(L)'
;MVFFSSKPCNVFPPRRKGQSDGVLRKELNARGAPRDSAIITATELDIIRGMIEGSFPGALRSPAETAVAPRTHTDAAEERRQKMLEFDAERARSGAAPKTAEEIERAQEIQLNLEKARLKLDEEFDEVKAMNRIIAEAKCVATRETQLQEKRMRAEEEATYNRQMDALMAQEAEKAQQVYLERERQRLEEQRRNTATIKMQMRERDVERVQRLERHQQEQEAMNRHMERLHEERRADKLRKMEVARRMMEEAAIANADQIALKHREREVLIEEERKMAEYLKQKEAREEAYAQEQARIRHEKEMEVARLRANQQRVQDKQTELEELRARRVQEAYVREARRKEKEAAEREANTQIELQRARLEQMEERQRAKALERVQEQEEVERMLAVQKVSREQDLERQARVRRLQEENSLALLKQIMDVEERRRRERQEVIEEGNHIRKDERERKAALEAIRDRKLGELEEIEAPEQYRRALLRSTK
;
A
#
# COMPACT_ATOMS: atom_id res chain seq x y z
N MET A 1 90.54 3.04 -41.98
CA MET A 1 90.75 3.89 -43.18
C MET A 1 89.71 3.50 -44.22
N VAL A 2 88.77 4.38 -44.52
CA VAL A 2 88.28 4.82 -45.85
C VAL A 2 87.13 5.78 -45.56
N PHE A 3 87.42 7.08 -45.47
CA PHE A 3 86.40 8.14 -45.42
C PHE A 3 86.89 9.30 -46.29
N PHE A 4 86.80 9.14 -47.61
CA PHE A 4 86.82 10.28 -48.53
C PHE A 4 85.62 10.14 -49.46
N SER A 5 84.52 10.80 -49.09
CA SER A 5 83.40 11.04 -49.99
C SER A 5 83.85 12.03 -51.06
N SER A 6 84.00 11.55 -52.29
CA SER A 6 84.35 12.30 -53.49
C SER A 6 83.21 13.22 -53.96
N LYS A 7 82.96 14.32 -53.26
CA LYS A 7 82.15 15.44 -53.77
C LYS A 7 83.05 16.66 -53.95
N PRO A 8 83.05 17.33 -55.12
CA PRO A 8 83.89 18.50 -55.33
C PRO A 8 83.50 19.63 -54.37
N CYS A 9 84.51 20.26 -53.77
CA CYS A 9 84.36 21.40 -52.86
C CYS A 9 83.73 22.57 -53.62
N ASN A 10 82.41 22.73 -53.51
CA ASN A 10 81.70 23.86 -54.11
C ASN A 10 82.18 25.17 -53.45
N VAL A 11 82.81 26.03 -54.25
CA VAL A 11 83.21 27.39 -53.85
C VAL A 11 81.96 28.15 -53.37
N PHE A 12 81.94 28.54 -52.10
CA PHE A 12 80.82 29.25 -51.48
C PHE A 12 80.87 30.75 -51.87
N PRO A 13 79.75 31.41 -52.16
CA PRO A 13 79.75 32.84 -52.50
C PRO A 13 80.31 33.68 -51.33
N PRO A 14 80.99 34.81 -51.61
CA PRO A 14 81.62 35.62 -50.58
C PRO A 14 80.59 36.19 -49.58
N ARG A 15 81.02 36.29 -48.32
CA ARG A 15 80.22 36.80 -47.19
C ARG A 15 79.62 38.17 -47.51
N ARG A 16 78.30 38.34 -47.31
CA ARG A 16 77.66 39.65 -47.45
C ARG A 16 78.10 40.56 -46.29
N LYS A 17 78.32 41.87 -46.56
CA LYS A 17 78.67 42.84 -45.50
C LYS A 17 77.61 42.82 -44.39
N GLY A 18 78.04 42.51 -43.16
CA GLY A 18 77.18 42.46 -41.95
C GLY A 18 76.56 41.10 -41.60
N GLN A 19 76.79 40.05 -42.40
CA GLN A 19 76.27 38.71 -42.08
C GLN A 19 77.09 38.06 -40.95
N SER A 20 76.46 37.58 -39.87
CA SER A 20 77.17 36.93 -38.76
C SER A 20 77.45 35.45 -39.02
N ASP A 21 78.48 34.90 -38.36
CA ASP A 21 78.95 33.53 -38.62
C ASP A 21 77.90 32.47 -38.26
N GLY A 22 77.02 32.77 -37.31
CA GLY A 22 75.87 31.91 -36.97
C GLY A 22 74.82 31.82 -38.08
N VAL A 23 74.62 32.89 -38.85
CA VAL A 23 73.69 32.90 -40.00
C VAL A 23 74.28 32.09 -41.16
N LEU A 24 75.58 32.25 -41.40
CA LEU A 24 76.31 31.49 -42.43
C LEU A 24 76.30 29.99 -42.14
N ARG A 25 76.45 29.59 -40.87
CA ARG A 25 76.40 28.18 -40.46
C ARG A 25 75.01 27.56 -40.60
N LYS A 26 73.94 28.34 -40.40
CA LYS A 26 72.56 27.89 -40.70
C LYS A 26 72.34 27.64 -42.19
N GLU A 27 72.85 28.51 -43.06
CA GLU A 27 72.75 28.34 -44.52
C GLU A 27 73.56 27.13 -45.02
N LEU A 28 74.74 26.88 -44.45
CA LEU A 28 75.57 25.70 -44.76
C LEU A 28 74.93 24.38 -44.33
N ASN A 29 74.37 24.34 -43.12
CA ASN A 29 73.65 23.17 -42.62
C ASN A 29 72.41 22.87 -43.49
N ALA A 30 71.70 23.89 -43.96
CA ALA A 30 70.56 23.73 -44.86
C ALA A 30 70.94 23.12 -46.24
N ARG A 31 72.19 23.28 -46.67
CA ARG A 31 72.73 22.67 -47.90
C ARG A 31 73.41 21.32 -47.68
N GLY A 32 73.31 20.75 -46.48
CA GLY A 32 73.80 19.40 -46.16
C GLY A 32 75.28 19.32 -45.79
N ALA A 33 75.88 20.40 -45.28
CA ALA A 33 77.24 20.36 -44.74
C ALA A 33 77.31 19.48 -43.46
N PRO A 34 78.35 18.64 -43.28
CA PRO A 34 78.52 17.83 -42.08
C PRO A 34 78.74 18.71 -40.83
N ARG A 35 78.20 18.30 -39.67
CA ARG A 35 78.15 19.12 -38.43
C ARG A 35 79.54 19.56 -37.91
N ASP A 36 80.58 18.81 -38.25
CA ASP A 36 81.97 19.03 -37.81
C ASP A 36 82.79 19.90 -38.77
N SER A 37 82.16 20.58 -39.74
CA SER A 37 82.88 21.48 -40.66
C SER A 37 83.31 22.78 -39.96
N ALA A 38 84.59 23.13 -40.04
CA ALA A 38 85.12 24.43 -39.64
C ALA A 38 85.05 25.45 -40.79
N ILE A 39 84.63 26.68 -40.52
CA ILE A 39 84.57 27.77 -41.50
C ILE A 39 85.90 28.52 -41.41
N ILE A 40 86.69 28.49 -42.49
CA ILE A 40 87.99 29.17 -42.57
C ILE A 40 87.85 30.32 -43.55
N THR A 41 88.21 31.53 -43.14
CA THR A 41 88.24 32.70 -44.01
C THR A 41 89.41 32.61 -45.00
N ALA A 42 89.32 33.29 -46.16
CA ALA A 42 90.41 33.25 -47.15
C ALA A 42 91.77 33.68 -46.54
N THR A 43 91.75 34.67 -45.64
CA THR A 43 92.92 35.11 -44.89
C THR A 43 93.49 34.05 -43.95
N GLU A 44 92.65 33.28 -43.25
CA GLU A 44 93.09 32.19 -42.40
C GLU A 44 93.62 31.00 -43.21
N LEU A 45 93.05 30.77 -44.40
CA LEU A 45 93.50 29.74 -45.33
C LEU A 45 94.88 30.09 -45.90
N ASP A 46 95.12 31.36 -46.23
CA ASP A 46 96.43 31.86 -46.66
C ASP A 46 97.47 31.80 -45.53
N ILE A 47 97.06 32.07 -44.28
CA ILE A 47 97.91 31.88 -43.09
C ILE A 47 98.27 30.40 -42.89
N ILE A 48 97.32 29.49 -43.02
CA ILE A 48 97.56 28.05 -42.88
C ILE A 48 98.44 27.53 -44.04
N ARG A 49 98.23 28.02 -45.27
CA ARG A 49 99.11 27.72 -46.41
C ARG A 49 100.52 28.23 -46.18
N GLY A 50 100.69 29.45 -45.65
CA GLY A 50 101.99 30.00 -45.26
C GLY A 50 102.69 29.21 -44.14
N MET A 51 101.92 28.61 -43.21
CA MET A 51 102.47 27.69 -42.20
C MET A 51 102.93 26.35 -42.80
N ILE A 52 102.21 25.82 -43.79
CA ILE A 52 102.55 24.55 -44.45
C ILE A 52 103.74 24.71 -45.42
N GLU A 53 103.81 25.83 -46.13
CA GLU A 53 104.91 26.17 -47.05
C GLU A 53 106.16 26.72 -46.33
N GLY A 54 106.12 26.81 -44.99
CA GLY A 54 107.26 27.21 -44.16
C GLY A 54 107.63 28.69 -44.24
N SER A 55 106.80 29.52 -44.86
CA SER A 55 107.02 30.96 -45.01
C SER A 55 106.03 31.73 -44.14
N PHE A 56 106.26 31.73 -42.83
CA PHE A 56 105.55 32.60 -41.88
C PHE A 56 106.41 33.84 -41.57
N PRO A 57 106.05 35.05 -42.04
CA PRO A 57 106.83 36.27 -41.82
C PRO A 57 106.51 36.91 -40.45
N GLY A 58 106.51 36.12 -39.38
CA GLY A 58 106.01 36.56 -38.08
C GLY A 58 106.47 35.77 -36.86
N ALA A 59 107.52 34.96 -36.97
CA ALA A 59 108.12 34.30 -35.81
C ALA A 59 109.65 34.42 -35.85
N LEU A 60 110.14 35.39 -35.08
CA LEU A 60 111.52 35.55 -34.66
C LEU A 60 112.07 34.21 -34.15
N ARG A 61 112.96 33.62 -34.92
CA ARG A 61 113.91 32.63 -34.41
C ARG A 61 115.02 33.42 -33.73
N SER A 62 115.03 33.44 -32.40
CA SER A 62 116.16 33.97 -31.63
C SER A 62 117.38 33.04 -31.81
N PRO A 63 118.56 33.57 -32.16
CA PRO A 63 119.82 32.87 -31.94
C PRO A 63 120.19 33.09 -30.47
N ALA A 64 119.96 32.08 -29.63
CA ALA A 64 120.57 32.05 -28.30
C ALA A 64 122.03 31.62 -28.48
N GLU A 65 122.88 32.61 -28.78
CA GLU A 65 124.27 32.74 -28.34
C GLU A 65 124.89 33.96 -29.03
N THR A 66 124.63 35.15 -28.47
CA THR A 66 125.56 36.30 -28.44
C THR A 66 125.01 37.41 -27.55
N ALA A 67 125.75 37.71 -26.46
CA ALA A 67 125.89 38.97 -25.72
C ALA A 67 124.66 39.88 -25.38
N VAL A 68 124.31 39.88 -24.08
CA VAL A 68 123.96 40.99 -23.14
C VAL A 68 123.38 42.33 -23.67
N ALA A 69 122.19 42.70 -23.17
CA ALA A 69 121.84 44.09 -22.76
C ALA A 69 120.59 44.11 -21.81
N PRO A 70 120.57 44.93 -20.72
CA PRO A 70 119.42 45.00 -19.81
C PRO A 70 118.37 46.00 -20.30
N ARG A 71 117.08 45.67 -20.16
CA ARG A 71 115.98 46.63 -20.32
C ARG A 71 115.47 47.02 -18.93
N THR A 72 115.57 48.30 -18.60
CA THR A 72 115.08 48.88 -17.34
C THR A 72 113.55 48.91 -17.33
N HIS A 73 112.93 48.13 -16.44
CA HIS A 73 111.55 48.36 -16.02
C HIS A 73 111.50 49.64 -15.18
N THR A 74 110.46 50.46 -15.35
CA THR A 74 110.29 51.67 -14.54
C THR A 74 109.72 51.29 -13.17
N ASP A 75 110.35 51.72 -12.09
CA ASP A 75 110.01 51.35 -10.70
C ASP A 75 108.52 51.59 -10.36
N ALA A 76 107.90 52.61 -10.96
CA ALA A 76 106.47 52.93 -10.79
C ALA A 76 105.50 51.86 -11.36
N ALA A 77 105.94 51.00 -12.29
CA ALA A 77 105.14 49.87 -12.78
C ALA A 77 105.22 48.68 -11.82
N GLU A 78 106.36 48.48 -11.17
CA GLU A 78 106.59 47.40 -10.21
C GLU A 78 105.87 47.69 -8.89
N GLU A 79 105.90 48.93 -8.40
CA GLU A 79 105.16 49.32 -7.18
C GLU A 79 103.64 49.17 -7.32
N ARG A 80 103.07 49.49 -8.48
CA ARG A 80 101.62 49.27 -8.74
C ARG A 80 101.27 47.80 -8.80
N ARG A 81 102.18 46.98 -9.33
CA ARG A 81 102.01 45.53 -9.40
C ARG A 81 102.13 44.90 -8.02
N GLN A 82 103.08 45.37 -7.21
CA GLN A 82 103.23 44.94 -5.81
C GLN A 82 102.02 45.35 -4.97
N LYS A 83 101.51 46.58 -5.09
CA LYS A 83 100.26 47.00 -4.42
C LYS A 83 99.05 46.17 -4.84
N MET A 84 98.91 45.85 -6.13
CA MET A 84 97.86 44.93 -6.60
C MET A 84 98.02 43.53 -6.00
N LEU A 85 99.25 43.02 -5.92
CA LEU A 85 99.56 41.74 -5.29
C LEU A 85 99.30 41.74 -3.78
N GLU A 86 99.57 42.84 -3.10
CA GLU A 86 99.26 43.01 -1.68
C GLU A 86 97.75 43.08 -1.44
N PHE A 87 97.00 43.84 -2.26
CA PHE A 87 95.55 43.86 -2.20
C PHE A 87 94.92 42.49 -2.52
N ASP A 88 95.45 41.76 -3.51
CA ASP A 88 94.99 40.40 -3.82
C ASP A 88 95.38 39.41 -2.71
N ALA A 89 96.56 39.55 -2.09
CA ALA A 89 96.99 38.73 -0.98
C ALA A 89 96.20 39.01 0.30
N GLU A 90 95.84 40.26 0.57
CA GLU A 90 94.96 40.65 1.68
C GLU A 90 93.53 40.15 1.45
N ARG A 91 93.02 40.18 0.21
CA ARG A 91 91.73 39.60 -0.17
C ARG A 91 91.71 38.07 -0.05
N ALA A 92 92.83 37.41 -0.34
CA ALA A 92 93.00 35.97 -0.14
C ALA A 92 93.10 35.60 1.36
N ARG A 93 93.79 36.41 2.17
CA ARG A 93 93.93 36.18 3.63
C ARG A 93 92.67 36.50 4.43
N SER A 94 91.90 37.51 4.02
CA SER A 94 90.64 37.90 4.67
C SER A 94 89.45 37.01 4.31
N GLY A 95 89.63 36.05 3.39
CA GLY A 95 88.69 34.96 3.17
C GLY A 95 87.37 35.39 2.51
N ALA A 96 87.41 35.60 1.19
CA ALA A 96 86.27 35.75 0.29
C ALA A 96 85.30 36.93 0.57
N ALA A 97 84.65 37.41 -0.49
CA ALA A 97 83.54 38.35 -0.37
C ALA A 97 82.43 37.78 0.54
N PRO A 98 81.60 38.63 1.20
CA PRO A 98 80.45 38.12 1.96
C PRO A 98 79.64 37.19 1.05
N LYS A 99 79.50 35.93 1.49
CA LYS A 99 78.81 34.89 0.74
C LYS A 99 77.44 35.40 0.31
N THR A 100 77.11 35.17 -0.94
CA THR A 100 75.85 35.60 -1.55
C THR A 100 74.70 34.90 -0.82
N ALA A 101 73.51 35.50 -0.71
CA ALA A 101 72.37 34.88 0.00
C ALA A 101 72.08 33.44 -0.47
N GLU A 102 72.18 33.19 -1.78
CA GLU A 102 72.03 31.85 -2.37
C GLU A 102 73.13 30.85 -1.92
N GLU A 103 74.34 31.30 -1.65
CA GLU A 103 75.43 30.44 -1.20
C GLU A 103 75.30 30.07 0.28
N ILE A 104 74.68 30.94 1.08
CA ILE A 104 74.33 30.67 2.48
C ILE A 104 73.18 29.67 2.54
N GLU A 105 72.15 29.84 1.71
CA GLU A 105 71.02 28.89 1.60
C GLU A 105 71.50 27.51 1.16
N ARG A 106 72.33 27.42 0.10
CA ARG A 106 72.90 26.14 -0.34
C ARG A 106 73.76 25.50 0.74
N ALA A 107 74.53 26.27 1.50
CA ALA A 107 75.32 25.73 2.61
C ALA A 107 74.44 25.19 3.75
N GLN A 108 73.33 25.87 4.07
CA GLN A 108 72.34 25.41 5.06
C GLN A 108 71.61 24.16 4.58
N GLU A 109 71.22 24.08 3.31
CA GLU A 109 70.62 22.89 2.73
C GLU A 109 71.57 21.70 2.76
N ILE A 110 72.85 21.90 2.43
CA ILE A 110 73.88 20.87 2.53
C ILE A 110 74.02 20.41 3.99
N GLN A 111 74.03 21.33 4.96
CA GLN A 111 74.09 20.97 6.39
C GLN A 111 72.86 20.18 6.82
N LEU A 112 71.64 20.63 6.51
CA LEU A 112 70.40 19.91 6.81
C LEU A 112 70.36 18.53 6.15
N ASN A 113 70.89 18.41 4.93
CA ASN A 113 70.96 17.14 4.22
C ASN A 113 71.98 16.19 4.88
N LEU A 114 73.13 16.71 5.33
CA LEU A 114 74.11 15.93 6.10
C LEU A 114 73.55 15.50 7.47
N GLU A 115 72.82 16.37 8.15
CA GLU A 115 72.14 16.05 9.42
C GLU A 115 71.05 15.01 9.22
N LYS A 116 70.21 15.15 8.19
CA LYS A 116 69.21 14.12 7.81
C LYS A 116 69.87 12.80 7.44
N ALA A 117 71.01 12.83 6.75
CA ALA A 117 71.76 11.62 6.39
C ALA A 117 72.34 10.95 7.64
N ARG A 118 72.87 11.72 8.59
CA ARG A 118 73.32 11.22 9.90
C ARG A 118 72.18 10.60 10.68
N LEU A 119 71.04 11.30 10.82
CA LEU A 119 69.85 10.76 11.48
C LEU A 119 69.39 9.44 10.84
N LYS A 120 69.37 9.35 9.51
CA LYS A 120 69.02 8.09 8.83
C LYS A 120 70.01 6.97 9.14
N LEU A 121 71.30 7.26 9.25
CA LEU A 121 72.29 6.27 9.67
C LEU A 121 72.09 5.86 11.13
N ASP A 122 71.73 6.81 12.00
CA ASP A 122 71.44 6.55 13.41
C ASP A 122 70.18 5.68 13.59
N GLU A 123 69.16 5.86 12.75
CA GLU A 123 67.95 5.02 12.71
C GLU A 123 68.22 3.58 12.26
N GLU A 124 69.34 3.31 11.60
CA GLU A 124 69.71 1.96 11.17
C GLU A 124 70.30 1.11 12.32
N PHE A 125 70.70 1.72 13.44
CA PHE A 125 71.16 0.98 14.61
C PHE A 125 70.05 0.09 15.20
N ASP A 126 70.40 -1.12 15.61
CA ASP A 126 69.43 -2.12 16.07
C ASP A 126 68.71 -1.69 17.37
N GLU A 127 69.38 -0.95 18.25
CA GLU A 127 68.79 -0.39 19.47
C GLU A 127 67.73 0.67 19.16
N VAL A 128 67.99 1.52 18.17
CA VAL A 128 67.04 2.56 17.73
C VAL A 128 65.82 1.92 17.06
N LYS A 129 66.03 0.86 16.25
CA LYS A 129 64.93 0.04 15.72
C LYS A 129 64.11 -0.61 16.82
N ALA A 130 64.72 -1.09 17.90
CA ALA A 130 64.01 -1.63 19.05
C ALA A 130 63.18 -0.55 19.79
N MET A 131 63.74 0.64 19.99
CA MET A 131 63.00 1.78 20.55
C MET A 131 61.82 2.20 19.65
N ASN A 132 62.02 2.23 18.34
CA ASN A 132 60.97 2.53 17.38
C ASN A 132 59.82 1.51 17.40
N ARG A 133 60.12 0.22 17.62
CA ARG A 133 59.07 -0.80 17.83
C ARG A 133 58.24 -0.50 19.08
N ILE A 134 58.88 -0.17 20.20
CA ILE A 134 58.18 0.18 21.44
C ILE A 134 57.31 1.44 21.24
N ILE A 135 57.82 2.45 20.55
CA ILE A 135 57.05 3.67 20.23
C ILE A 135 55.85 3.35 19.31
N ALA A 136 56.03 2.48 18.32
CA ALA A 136 54.95 2.05 17.45
C ALA A 136 53.87 1.29 18.22
N GLU A 137 54.27 0.37 19.10
CA GLU A 137 53.36 -0.36 20.00
C GLU A 137 52.60 0.60 20.92
N ALA A 138 53.29 1.58 21.54
CA ALA A 138 52.66 2.60 22.38
C ALA A 138 51.63 3.44 21.61
N LYS A 139 51.92 3.82 20.36
CA LYS A 139 50.96 4.51 19.48
C LYS A 139 49.73 3.64 19.15
N CYS A 140 49.94 2.35 18.89
CA CYS A 140 48.84 1.40 18.67
C CYS A 140 47.99 1.21 19.94
N VAL A 141 48.59 1.17 21.12
CA VAL A 141 47.86 1.09 22.39
C VAL A 141 47.06 2.36 22.65
N ALA A 142 47.65 3.54 22.48
CA ALA A 142 46.96 4.81 22.67
C ALA A 142 45.76 4.96 21.72
N THR A 143 45.93 4.63 20.44
CA THR A 143 44.82 4.65 19.46
C THR A 143 43.74 3.61 19.76
N ARG A 144 44.11 2.45 20.31
CA ARG A 144 43.13 1.45 20.77
C ARG A 144 42.35 1.94 21.99
N GLU A 145 43.00 2.61 22.93
CA GLU A 145 42.34 3.17 24.12
C GLU A 145 41.34 4.26 23.74
N THR A 146 41.69 5.16 22.82
CA THR A 146 40.75 6.16 22.32
C THR A 146 39.55 5.52 21.60
N GLN A 147 39.79 4.51 20.75
CA GLN A 147 38.70 3.76 20.09
C GLN A 147 37.79 3.03 21.08
N LEU A 148 38.35 2.48 22.17
CA LEU A 148 37.58 1.83 23.22
C LEU A 148 36.71 2.85 23.98
N GLN A 149 37.24 4.04 24.26
CA GLN A 149 36.48 5.13 24.88
C GLN A 149 35.33 5.59 23.96
N GLU A 150 35.60 5.83 22.68
CA GLU A 150 34.56 6.19 21.70
C GLU A 150 33.48 5.11 21.59
N LYS A 151 33.86 3.83 21.61
CA LYS A 151 32.90 2.72 21.57
C LYS A 151 32.01 2.70 22.82
N ARG A 152 32.57 3.01 23.99
CA ARG A 152 31.78 3.13 25.24
C ARG A 152 30.81 4.30 25.18
N MET A 153 31.26 5.47 24.74
CA MET A 153 30.39 6.65 24.58
C MET A 153 29.25 6.36 23.60
N ARG A 154 29.54 5.75 22.44
CA ARG A 154 28.49 5.34 21.48
C ARG A 154 27.50 4.36 22.09
N ALA A 155 27.97 3.37 22.86
CA ALA A 155 27.08 2.41 23.52
C ALA A 155 26.19 3.08 24.58
N GLU A 156 26.71 4.06 25.31
CA GLU A 156 25.93 4.85 26.27
C GLU A 156 24.89 5.73 25.58
N GLU A 157 25.25 6.39 24.47
CA GLU A 157 24.32 7.15 23.63
C GLU A 157 23.21 6.27 23.06
N GLU A 158 23.55 5.11 22.50
CA GLU A 158 22.57 4.11 22.03
C GLU A 158 21.66 3.64 23.17
N ALA A 159 22.21 3.37 24.36
CA ALA A 159 21.41 2.95 25.50
C ALA A 159 20.46 4.06 25.99
N THR A 160 20.90 5.32 26.00
CA THR A 160 20.03 6.45 26.37
C THR A 160 18.94 6.69 25.32
N TYR A 161 19.26 6.61 24.04
CA TYR A 161 18.28 6.69 22.95
C TYR A 161 17.25 5.57 23.03
N ASN A 162 17.68 4.31 23.24
CA ASN A 162 16.78 3.18 23.40
C ASN A 162 15.84 3.38 24.59
N ARG A 163 16.35 3.85 25.75
CA ARG A 163 15.50 4.17 26.90
C ARG A 163 14.46 5.25 26.60
N GLN A 164 14.84 6.28 25.83
CA GLN A 164 13.89 7.31 25.40
C GLN A 164 12.81 6.73 24.47
N MET A 165 13.21 5.86 23.54
CA MET A 165 12.28 5.21 22.63
C MET A 165 11.33 4.26 23.35
N ASP A 166 11.83 3.46 24.30
CA ASP A 166 11.02 2.58 25.15
C ASP A 166 9.99 3.39 25.96
N ALA A 167 10.39 4.57 26.48
CA ALA A 167 9.48 5.46 27.18
C ALA A 167 8.38 6.03 26.25
N LEU A 168 8.71 6.40 25.01
CA LEU A 168 7.73 6.83 24.01
C LEU A 168 6.76 5.70 23.64
N MET A 169 7.27 4.50 23.42
CA MET A 169 6.48 3.30 23.14
C MET A 169 5.52 2.98 24.30
N ALA A 170 5.98 3.11 25.55
CA ALA A 170 5.13 2.92 26.72
C ALA A 170 4.01 3.97 26.79
N GLN A 171 4.31 5.24 26.51
CA GLN A 171 3.29 6.29 26.45
C GLN A 171 2.26 6.06 25.35
N GLU A 172 2.68 5.58 24.17
CA GLU A 172 1.74 5.22 23.10
C GLU A 172 0.87 4.01 23.47
N ALA A 173 1.44 3.01 24.15
CA ALA A 173 0.69 1.88 24.67
C ALA A 173 -0.38 2.33 25.70
N GLU A 174 -0.01 3.22 26.62
CA GLU A 174 -0.96 3.81 27.58
C GLU A 174 -2.08 4.60 26.89
N LYS A 175 -1.75 5.43 25.89
CA LYS A 175 -2.74 6.16 25.09
C LYS A 175 -3.68 5.22 24.35
N ALA A 176 -3.15 4.15 23.74
CA ALA A 176 -3.97 3.14 23.08
C ALA A 176 -4.92 2.47 24.08
N GLN A 177 -4.43 2.10 25.26
CA GLN A 177 -5.26 1.53 26.33
C GLN A 177 -6.35 2.50 26.79
N GLN A 178 -6.04 3.80 26.93
CA GLN A 178 -7.03 4.82 27.26
C GLN A 178 -8.14 4.89 26.21
N VAL A 179 -7.80 4.88 24.92
CA VAL A 179 -8.80 4.87 23.83
C VAL A 179 -9.70 3.62 23.90
N TYR A 180 -9.14 2.44 24.22
CA TYR A 180 -9.95 1.24 24.40
C TYR A 180 -10.90 1.35 25.60
N LEU A 181 -10.42 1.87 26.74
CA LEU A 181 -11.23 2.11 27.93
C LEU A 181 -12.34 3.13 27.67
N GLU A 182 -12.07 4.19 26.92
CA GLU A 182 -13.07 5.19 26.51
C GLU A 182 -14.15 4.56 25.62
N ARG A 183 -13.77 3.75 24.63
CA ARG A 183 -14.72 2.99 23.80
C ARG A 183 -15.57 2.03 24.63
N GLU A 184 -14.99 1.37 25.63
CA GLU A 184 -15.75 0.53 26.56
C GLU A 184 -16.72 1.33 27.43
N ARG A 185 -16.29 2.48 27.94
CA ARG A 185 -17.18 3.39 28.69
C ARG A 185 -18.35 3.84 27.83
N GLN A 186 -18.11 4.25 26.58
CA GLN A 186 -19.15 4.64 25.64
C GLN A 186 -20.15 3.50 25.40
N ARG A 187 -19.67 2.28 25.14
CA ARG A 187 -20.53 1.09 25.00
C ARG A 187 -21.37 0.83 26.25
N LEU A 188 -20.78 0.96 27.44
CA LEU A 188 -21.49 0.75 28.70
C LEU A 188 -22.55 1.84 28.95
N GLU A 189 -22.25 3.09 28.60
CA GLU A 189 -23.20 4.21 28.70
C GLU A 189 -24.38 4.03 27.73
N GLU A 190 -24.12 3.62 26.48
CA GLU A 190 -25.16 3.29 25.51
C GLU A 190 -26.03 2.13 26.02
N GLN A 191 -25.43 1.06 26.56
CA GLN A 191 -26.18 -0.03 27.18
C GLN A 191 -27.04 0.45 28.35
N ARG A 192 -26.52 1.35 29.19
CA ARG A 192 -27.29 1.95 30.29
C ARG A 192 -28.46 2.79 29.79
N ARG A 193 -28.24 3.62 28.75
CA ARG A 193 -29.30 4.41 28.11
C ARG A 193 -30.37 3.51 27.50
N ASN A 194 -29.96 2.48 26.76
CA ASN A 194 -30.88 1.50 26.16
C ASN A 194 -31.65 0.71 27.23
N THR A 195 -31.00 0.34 28.33
CA THR A 195 -31.68 -0.32 29.46
C THR A 195 -32.68 0.63 30.11
N ALA A 196 -32.36 1.92 30.25
CA ALA A 196 -33.26 2.91 30.81
C ALA A 196 -34.48 3.15 29.91
N THR A 197 -34.31 3.24 28.59
CA THR A 197 -35.43 3.37 27.64
C THR A 197 -36.33 2.14 27.66
N ILE A 198 -35.77 0.93 27.69
CA ILE A 198 -36.56 -0.32 27.81
C ILE A 198 -37.35 -0.33 29.13
N LYS A 199 -36.73 0.06 30.25
CA LYS A 199 -37.43 0.18 31.55
C LYS A 199 -38.58 1.17 31.49
N MET A 200 -38.41 2.31 30.80
CA MET A 200 -39.47 3.29 30.60
C MET A 200 -40.61 2.71 29.76
N GLN A 201 -40.30 2.06 28.64
CA GLN A 201 -41.30 1.38 27.79
C GLN A 201 -42.07 0.29 28.53
N MET A 202 -41.41 -0.48 29.40
CA MET A 202 -42.09 -1.47 30.24
C MET A 202 -43.08 -0.80 31.19
N ARG A 203 -42.69 0.29 31.85
CA ARG A 203 -43.58 1.06 32.72
C ARG A 203 -44.78 1.63 31.94
N GLU A 204 -44.55 2.18 30.75
CA GLU A 204 -45.63 2.69 29.88
C GLU A 204 -46.61 1.56 29.52
N ARG A 205 -46.10 0.39 29.09
CA ARG A 205 -46.94 -0.78 28.80
C ARG A 205 -47.70 -1.29 30.00
N ASP A 206 -47.13 -1.22 31.20
CA ASP A 206 -47.81 -1.62 32.43
C ASP A 206 -48.93 -0.63 32.77
N VAL A 207 -48.71 0.68 32.60
CA VAL A 207 -49.76 1.70 32.74
C VAL A 207 -50.87 1.48 31.71
N GLU A 208 -50.55 1.24 30.44
CA GLU A 208 -51.54 0.93 29.40
C GLU A 208 -52.33 -0.35 29.70
N ARG A 209 -51.69 -1.35 30.31
CA ARG A 209 -52.34 -2.59 30.74
C ARG A 209 -53.35 -2.31 31.86
N VAL A 210 -52.96 -1.52 32.85
CA VAL A 210 -53.86 -1.09 33.94
C VAL A 210 -55.03 -0.29 33.37
N GLN A 211 -54.78 0.70 32.51
CA GLN A 211 -55.85 1.48 31.87
C GLN A 211 -56.82 0.62 31.04
N ARG A 212 -56.31 -0.41 30.34
CA ARG A 212 -57.17 -1.35 29.61
C ARG A 212 -58.05 -2.17 30.55
N LEU A 213 -57.49 -2.64 31.67
CA LEU A 213 -58.26 -3.34 32.69
C LEU A 213 -59.33 -2.43 33.31
N GLU A 214 -59.01 -1.17 33.60
CA GLU A 214 -59.97 -0.18 34.09
C GLU A 214 -61.10 0.08 33.09
N ARG A 215 -60.80 0.25 31.80
CA ARG A 215 -61.83 0.40 30.75
C ARG A 215 -62.72 -0.83 30.67
N HIS A 216 -62.14 -2.03 30.70
CA HIS A 216 -62.91 -3.27 30.68
C HIS A 216 -63.81 -3.39 31.92
N GLN A 217 -63.32 -3.00 33.10
CA GLN A 217 -64.15 -2.95 34.32
C GLN A 217 -65.29 -1.94 34.19
N GLN A 218 -65.03 -0.74 33.65
CA GLN A 218 -66.06 0.27 33.40
C GLN A 218 -67.12 -0.23 32.40
N GLU A 219 -66.71 -0.93 31.34
CA GLU A 219 -67.62 -1.55 30.36
C GLU A 219 -68.46 -2.66 31.02
N GLN A 220 -67.85 -3.51 31.84
CA GLN A 220 -68.55 -4.55 32.60
C GLN A 220 -69.57 -3.93 33.57
N GLU A 221 -69.21 -2.89 34.31
CA GLU A 221 -70.13 -2.19 35.19
C GLU A 221 -71.28 -1.53 34.41
N ALA A 222 -71.00 -0.89 33.27
CA ALA A 222 -72.01 -0.29 32.42
C ALA A 222 -72.99 -1.36 31.86
N MET A 223 -72.46 -2.52 31.46
CA MET A 223 -73.26 -3.67 31.03
C MET A 223 -74.13 -4.21 32.17
N ASN A 224 -73.57 -4.35 33.37
CA ASN A 224 -74.31 -4.79 34.56
C ASN A 224 -75.44 -3.81 34.90
N ARG A 225 -75.17 -2.50 34.93
CA ARG A 225 -76.20 -1.46 35.14
C ARG A 225 -77.28 -1.47 34.06
N HIS A 226 -76.93 -1.81 32.82
CA HIS A 226 -77.92 -1.97 31.75
C HIS A 226 -78.77 -3.22 31.95
N MET A 227 -78.15 -4.33 32.35
CA MET A 227 -78.83 -5.58 32.66
C MET A 227 -79.79 -5.43 33.85
N GLU A 228 -79.38 -4.72 34.90
CA GLU A 228 -80.23 -4.39 36.06
C GLU A 228 -81.46 -3.58 35.63
N ARG A 229 -81.29 -2.52 34.82
CA ARG A 229 -82.41 -1.74 34.27
C ARG A 229 -83.38 -2.60 33.46
N LEU A 230 -82.86 -3.47 32.59
CA LEU A 230 -83.69 -4.42 31.83
C LEU A 230 -84.42 -5.41 32.75
N HIS A 231 -83.80 -5.85 33.85
CA HIS A 231 -84.45 -6.71 34.84
C HIS A 231 -85.56 -5.96 35.59
N GLU A 232 -85.36 -4.70 35.95
CA GLU A 232 -86.37 -3.84 36.57
C GLU A 232 -87.55 -3.58 35.63
N GLU A 233 -87.29 -3.22 34.37
CA GLU A 233 -88.32 -3.06 33.34
C GLU A 233 -89.11 -4.36 33.13
N ARG A 234 -88.43 -5.51 33.03
CA ARG A 234 -89.09 -6.82 32.96
C ARG A 234 -89.92 -7.14 34.20
N ARG A 235 -89.49 -6.73 35.39
CA ARG A 235 -90.27 -6.89 36.63
C ARG A 235 -91.52 -6.00 36.60
N ALA A 236 -91.38 -4.74 36.20
CA ALA A 236 -92.50 -3.80 36.05
C ALA A 236 -93.52 -4.28 35.01
N ASP A 237 -93.07 -4.77 33.86
CA ASP A 237 -93.94 -5.31 32.81
C ASP A 237 -94.66 -6.58 33.25
N LYS A 238 -94.00 -7.46 34.04
CA LYS A 238 -94.67 -8.60 34.65
C LYS A 238 -95.78 -8.16 35.60
N LEU A 239 -95.52 -7.18 36.47
CA LEU A 239 -96.53 -6.64 37.37
C LEU A 239 -97.71 -6.03 36.60
N ARG A 240 -97.43 -5.21 35.57
CA ARG A 240 -98.48 -4.64 34.69
C ARG A 240 -99.31 -5.72 34.00
N LYS A 241 -98.68 -6.78 33.50
CA LYS A 241 -99.40 -7.92 32.89
C LYS A 241 -100.27 -8.65 33.91
N MET A 242 -99.81 -8.83 35.14
CA MET A 242 -100.61 -9.43 36.22
C MET A 242 -101.80 -8.55 36.60
N GLU A 243 -101.61 -7.23 36.67
CA GLU A 243 -102.69 -6.26 36.94
C GLU A 243 -103.74 -6.25 35.81
N VAL A 244 -103.31 -6.24 34.54
CA VAL A 244 -104.21 -6.33 33.38
C VAL A 244 -104.95 -7.67 33.36
N ALA A 245 -104.25 -8.78 33.63
CA ALA A 245 -104.89 -10.09 33.71
C ALA A 245 -105.92 -10.17 34.85
N ARG A 246 -105.63 -9.55 36.00
CA ARG A 246 -106.56 -9.46 37.13
C ARG A 246 -107.79 -8.64 36.78
N ARG A 247 -107.64 -7.46 36.16
CA ARG A 247 -108.77 -6.64 35.70
C ARG A 247 -109.63 -7.37 34.67
N MET A 248 -108.99 -8.07 33.72
CA MET A 248 -109.70 -8.90 32.74
C MET A 248 -110.48 -10.05 33.40
N MET A 249 -109.93 -10.68 34.46
CA MET A 249 -110.66 -11.68 35.23
C MET A 249 -111.84 -11.07 36.01
N GLU A 250 -111.67 -9.88 36.60
CA GLU A 250 -112.73 -9.16 37.31
C GLU A 250 -113.87 -8.76 36.35
N GLU A 251 -113.54 -8.24 35.16
CA GLU A 251 -114.51 -7.93 34.10
C GLU A 251 -115.24 -9.18 33.58
N ALA A 252 -114.52 -10.28 33.38
CA ALA A 252 -115.11 -11.57 32.98
C ALA A 252 -116.04 -12.13 34.07
N ALA A 253 -115.70 -11.98 35.35
CA ALA A 253 -116.55 -12.41 36.45
C ALA A 253 -117.85 -11.59 36.53
N ILE A 254 -117.78 -10.27 36.32
CA ILE A 254 -118.96 -9.39 36.27
C ILE A 254 -119.85 -9.77 35.09
N ALA A 255 -119.29 -9.92 33.89
CA ALA A 255 -120.05 -10.31 32.69
C ALA A 255 -120.72 -11.69 32.86
N ASN A 256 -120.06 -12.63 33.53
CA ASN A 256 -120.62 -13.95 33.80
C ASN A 256 -121.75 -13.89 34.86
N ALA A 257 -121.59 -13.04 35.90
CA ALA A 257 -122.65 -12.78 36.87
C ALA A 257 -123.88 -12.14 36.23
N ASP A 258 -123.69 -11.17 35.34
CA ASP A 258 -124.78 -10.52 34.58
C ASP A 258 -125.50 -11.51 33.66
N GLN A 259 -124.74 -12.40 33.01
CA GLN A 259 -125.32 -13.43 32.14
C GLN A 259 -126.13 -14.47 32.95
N ILE A 260 -125.69 -14.82 34.16
CA ILE A 260 -126.43 -15.68 35.08
C ILE A 260 -127.72 -14.98 35.53
N ALA A 261 -127.66 -13.69 35.88
CA ALA A 261 -128.84 -12.91 36.28
C ALA A 261 -129.88 -12.78 35.15
N LEU A 262 -129.44 -12.57 33.90
CA LEU A 262 -130.32 -12.57 32.73
C LEU A 262 -131.01 -13.92 32.53
N LYS A 263 -130.27 -15.02 32.61
CA LYS A 263 -130.84 -16.38 32.51
C LYS A 263 -131.84 -16.68 33.64
N HIS A 264 -131.61 -16.16 34.83
CA HIS A 264 -132.58 -16.29 35.93
C HIS A 264 -133.88 -15.51 35.66
N ARG A 265 -133.78 -14.29 35.14
CA ARG A 265 -134.96 -13.50 34.73
C ARG A 265 -135.74 -14.17 33.59
N GLU A 266 -135.06 -14.72 32.59
CA GLU A 266 -135.69 -15.48 31.51
C GLU A 266 -136.43 -16.72 32.06
N ARG A 267 -135.86 -17.43 33.03
CA ARG A 267 -136.52 -18.56 33.70
C ARG A 267 -137.76 -18.13 34.48
N GLU A 268 -137.73 -16.99 35.16
CA GLU A 268 -138.89 -16.47 35.90
C GLU A 268 -140.05 -16.12 34.95
N VAL A 269 -139.76 -15.49 33.81
CA VAL A 269 -140.78 -15.21 32.77
C VAL A 269 -141.36 -16.50 32.18
N LEU A 270 -140.52 -17.52 31.92
CA LEU A 270 -140.99 -18.82 31.42
C LEU A 270 -141.91 -19.53 32.43
N ILE A 271 -141.60 -19.47 33.73
CA ILE A 271 -142.46 -20.08 34.78
C ILE A 271 -143.81 -19.35 34.88
N GLU A 272 -143.86 -18.04 34.66
CA GLU A 272 -145.10 -17.26 34.62
C GLU A 272 -145.95 -17.55 33.36
N GLU A 273 -145.31 -17.82 32.23
CA GLU A 273 -145.96 -18.25 30.99
C GLU A 273 -146.46 -19.71 31.07
N GLU A 274 -145.69 -20.61 31.68
CA GLU A 274 -146.06 -22.01 31.92
C GLU A 274 -147.27 -22.15 32.86
N ARG A 275 -147.39 -21.29 33.89
CA ARG A 275 -148.58 -21.27 34.76
C ARG A 275 -149.86 -20.86 34.03
N LYS A 276 -149.76 -19.95 33.06
CA LYS A 276 -150.89 -19.53 32.21
C LYS A 276 -151.25 -20.57 31.15
N MET A 277 -150.28 -21.35 30.67
CA MET A 277 -150.51 -22.45 29.72
C MET A 277 -151.09 -23.72 30.38
N ALA A 278 -150.69 -24.03 31.63
CA ALA A 278 -151.18 -25.20 32.35
C ALA A 278 -152.68 -25.13 32.72
N GLU A 279 -153.23 -23.93 32.92
CA GLU A 279 -154.66 -23.72 33.18
C GLU A 279 -155.52 -23.87 31.91
N TYR A 280 -154.95 -23.62 30.73
CA TYR A 280 -155.59 -23.77 29.42
C TYR A 280 -155.52 -25.23 28.90
N LEU A 281 -154.43 -25.95 29.16
CA LEU A 281 -154.23 -27.34 28.73
C LEU A 281 -155.10 -28.36 29.49
N LYS A 282 -155.36 -28.16 30.80
CA LYS A 282 -156.27 -29.01 31.59
C LYS A 282 -157.72 -29.03 31.07
N GLN A 283 -158.15 -28.01 30.33
CA GLN A 283 -159.50 -27.93 29.74
C GLN A 283 -159.56 -28.51 28.32
N LYS A 284 -158.41 -28.75 27.68
CA LYS A 284 -158.28 -29.19 26.29
C LYS A 284 -157.89 -30.67 26.17
N GLU A 285 -157.09 -31.20 27.09
CA GLU A 285 -156.64 -32.62 27.10
C GLU A 285 -157.79 -33.63 27.28
N ALA A 286 -158.88 -33.26 27.98
CA ALA A 286 -160.08 -34.11 28.10
C ALA A 286 -160.88 -34.28 26.79
N ARG A 287 -160.54 -33.52 25.73
CA ARG A 287 -161.18 -33.59 24.41
C ARG A 287 -160.27 -34.17 23.31
N GLU A 288 -158.97 -34.31 23.55
CA GLU A 288 -157.98 -34.73 22.53
C GLU A 288 -157.49 -36.19 22.70
N GLU A 289 -157.74 -36.85 23.84
CA GLU A 289 -157.46 -38.30 24.02
C GLU A 289 -158.24 -39.21 23.05
N ALA A 290 -159.37 -38.74 22.52
CA ALA A 290 -160.15 -39.45 21.50
C ALA A 290 -159.62 -39.26 20.06
N TYR A 291 -158.71 -38.30 19.82
CA TYR A 291 -158.17 -37.98 18.48
C TYR A 291 -156.73 -38.51 18.30
N ALA A 292 -156.06 -38.90 19.39
CA ALA A 292 -154.67 -39.36 19.40
C ALA A 292 -154.43 -40.77 18.80
N GLN A 293 -155.49 -41.55 18.52
CA GLN A 293 -155.35 -42.83 17.81
C GLN A 293 -155.22 -42.67 16.29
N GLU A 294 -155.48 -41.49 15.72
CA GLU A 294 -155.25 -41.22 14.29
C GLU A 294 -153.81 -40.73 13.98
N GLN A 295 -152.97 -40.56 15.01
CA GLN A 295 -151.65 -39.93 14.90
C GLN A 295 -150.49 -40.85 14.43
N ALA A 296 -150.75 -42.06 13.93
CA ALA A 296 -149.67 -42.99 13.62
C ALA A 296 -149.17 -42.97 12.16
N ARG A 297 -149.86 -42.32 11.21
CA ARG A 297 -149.54 -42.42 9.77
C ARG A 297 -148.72 -41.26 9.16
N ILE A 298 -148.53 -40.14 9.87
CA ILE A 298 -147.84 -38.95 9.31
C ILE A 298 -146.37 -38.82 9.77
N ARG A 299 -145.88 -39.76 10.60
CA ARG A 299 -144.48 -39.77 11.10
C ARG A 299 -143.43 -40.16 10.05
N HIS A 300 -143.84 -40.47 8.82
CA HIS A 300 -142.94 -40.89 7.74
C HIS A 300 -142.41 -39.74 6.85
N GLU A 301 -142.82 -38.49 7.07
CA GLU A 301 -142.45 -37.36 6.19
C GLU A 301 -141.33 -36.44 6.71
N LYS A 302 -140.79 -36.65 7.92
CA LYS A 302 -139.79 -35.73 8.53
C LYS A 302 -138.44 -36.35 8.88
N GLU A 303 -138.05 -37.42 8.20
CA GLU A 303 -136.68 -37.96 8.27
C GLU A 303 -135.73 -37.35 7.22
N MET A 304 -136.22 -36.45 6.35
CA MET A 304 -135.42 -35.86 5.25
C MET A 304 -134.76 -34.50 5.54
N GLU A 305 -134.89 -33.93 6.74
CA GLU A 305 -134.32 -32.59 7.01
C GLU A 305 -132.97 -32.54 7.76
N VAL A 306 -132.41 -33.66 8.22
CA VAL A 306 -131.14 -33.63 8.99
C VAL A 306 -129.89 -33.91 8.13
N ALA A 307 -130.03 -34.15 6.82
CA ALA A 307 -128.90 -34.32 5.90
C ALA A 307 -128.36 -33.00 5.29
N ARG A 308 -129.05 -31.86 5.45
CA ARG A 308 -128.72 -30.62 4.72
C ARG A 308 -127.71 -29.69 5.43
N LEU A 309 -127.40 -29.92 6.71
CA LEU A 309 -126.54 -29.02 7.50
C LEU A 309 -125.07 -29.48 7.67
N ARG A 310 -124.67 -30.65 7.15
CA ARG A 310 -123.24 -31.09 7.15
C ARG A 310 -122.49 -30.89 5.82
N ALA A 311 -123.18 -30.67 4.70
CA ALA A 311 -122.51 -30.54 3.39
C ALA A 311 -121.96 -29.12 3.08
N ASN A 312 -122.43 -28.08 3.78
CA ASN A 312 -122.03 -26.70 3.50
C ASN A 312 -120.77 -26.23 4.26
N GLN A 313 -120.29 -26.96 5.27
CA GLN A 313 -119.08 -26.58 6.03
C GLN A 313 -117.78 -27.16 5.46
N GLN A 314 -117.81 -28.30 4.75
CA GLN A 314 -116.61 -28.89 4.14
C GLN A 314 -116.12 -28.11 2.90
N ARG A 315 -117.01 -27.50 2.11
CA ARG A 315 -116.64 -26.73 0.90
C ARG A 315 -116.00 -25.36 1.15
N VAL A 316 -116.02 -24.84 2.37
CA VAL A 316 -115.42 -23.53 2.71
C VAL A 316 -113.97 -23.68 3.16
N GLN A 317 -113.62 -24.81 3.79
CA GLN A 317 -112.25 -25.11 4.22
C GLN A 317 -111.35 -25.50 3.04
N ASP A 318 -111.86 -26.26 2.07
CA ASP A 318 -111.08 -26.69 0.89
C ASP A 318 -110.68 -25.53 -0.04
N LYS A 319 -111.46 -24.43 -0.05
CA LYS A 319 -111.18 -23.26 -0.91
C LYS A 319 -110.10 -22.34 -0.35
N GLN A 320 -109.81 -22.39 0.95
CA GLN A 320 -108.75 -21.58 1.57
C GLN A 320 -107.38 -22.24 1.40
N THR A 321 -107.31 -23.57 1.47
CA THR A 321 -106.08 -24.36 1.23
C THR A 321 -105.58 -24.26 -0.21
N GLU A 322 -106.47 -24.28 -1.22
CA GLU A 322 -106.08 -24.14 -2.63
C GLU A 322 -105.47 -22.76 -2.96
N LEU A 323 -105.89 -21.69 -2.26
CA LEU A 323 -105.36 -20.33 -2.44
C LEU A 323 -104.00 -20.13 -1.75
N GLU A 324 -103.73 -20.85 -0.66
CA GLU A 324 -102.46 -20.83 0.06
C GLU A 324 -101.38 -21.66 -0.66
N GLU A 325 -101.73 -22.79 -1.26
CA GLU A 325 -100.82 -23.58 -2.09
C GLU A 325 -100.33 -22.81 -3.33
N LEU A 326 -101.20 -22.02 -3.97
CA LEU A 326 -100.82 -21.19 -5.12
C LEU A 326 -99.93 -19.99 -4.72
N ARG A 327 -100.08 -19.44 -3.51
CA ARG A 327 -99.14 -18.43 -2.98
C ARG A 327 -97.80 -19.03 -2.62
N ALA A 328 -97.77 -20.20 -1.99
CA ALA A 328 -96.54 -20.89 -1.61
C ALA A 328 -95.66 -21.22 -2.83
N ARG A 329 -96.27 -21.70 -3.94
CA ARG A 329 -95.53 -22.00 -5.18
C ARG A 329 -94.91 -20.75 -5.82
N ARG A 330 -95.61 -19.61 -5.85
CA ARG A 330 -95.05 -18.34 -6.38
C ARG A 330 -93.92 -17.78 -5.53
N VAL A 331 -94.01 -17.91 -4.21
CA VAL A 331 -92.94 -17.50 -3.28
C VAL A 331 -91.72 -18.41 -3.45
N GLN A 332 -91.91 -19.72 -3.53
CA GLN A 332 -90.83 -20.67 -3.78
C GLN A 332 -90.13 -20.42 -5.12
N GLU A 333 -90.88 -20.15 -6.20
CA GLU A 333 -90.29 -19.80 -7.50
C GLU A 333 -89.55 -18.46 -7.50
N ALA A 334 -90.02 -17.46 -6.74
CA ALA A 334 -89.32 -16.19 -6.57
C ALA A 334 -87.99 -16.39 -5.81
N TYR A 335 -87.99 -17.18 -4.73
CA TYR A 335 -86.78 -17.54 -3.99
C TYR A 335 -85.78 -18.32 -4.86
N VAL A 336 -86.24 -19.27 -5.68
CA VAL A 336 -85.36 -20.01 -6.60
C VAL A 336 -84.77 -19.09 -7.68
N ARG A 337 -85.55 -18.12 -8.19
CA ARG A 337 -85.05 -17.12 -9.16
C ARG A 337 -84.02 -16.18 -8.54
N GLU A 338 -84.24 -15.71 -7.32
CA GLU A 338 -83.27 -14.87 -6.61
C GLU A 338 -82.02 -15.64 -6.20
N ALA A 339 -82.16 -16.89 -5.75
CA ALA A 339 -81.03 -17.75 -5.41
C ALA A 339 -80.13 -18.00 -6.63
N ARG A 340 -80.72 -18.33 -7.79
CA ARG A 340 -79.97 -18.50 -9.05
C ARG A 340 -79.29 -17.21 -9.52
N ARG A 341 -79.88 -16.04 -9.26
CA ARG A 341 -79.24 -14.74 -9.57
C ARG A 341 -78.05 -14.48 -8.65
N LYS A 342 -78.22 -14.68 -7.34
CA LYS A 342 -77.14 -14.53 -6.35
C LYS A 342 -75.98 -15.50 -6.59
N GLU A 343 -76.28 -16.73 -6.97
CA GLU A 343 -75.27 -17.75 -7.31
C GLU A 343 -74.47 -17.36 -8.57
N LYS A 344 -75.14 -16.84 -9.61
CA LYS A 344 -74.46 -16.31 -10.80
C LYS A 344 -73.59 -15.09 -10.49
N GLU A 345 -74.10 -14.13 -9.73
CA GLU A 345 -73.34 -12.94 -9.33
C GLU A 345 -72.14 -13.29 -8.45
N ALA A 346 -72.28 -14.28 -7.55
CA ALA A 346 -71.18 -14.79 -6.74
C ALA A 346 -70.12 -15.48 -7.62
N ALA A 347 -70.53 -16.35 -8.54
CA ALA A 347 -69.63 -17.02 -9.47
C ALA A 347 -68.89 -16.03 -10.40
N GLU A 348 -69.56 -14.99 -10.87
CA GLU A 348 -68.93 -13.93 -11.67
C GLU A 348 -67.90 -13.12 -10.86
N ARG A 349 -68.20 -12.80 -9.59
CA ARG A 349 -67.24 -12.13 -8.69
C ARG A 349 -66.03 -13.02 -8.39
N GLU A 350 -66.26 -14.30 -8.13
CA GLU A 350 -65.18 -15.27 -7.93
C GLU A 350 -64.31 -15.41 -9.20
N ALA A 351 -64.91 -15.46 -10.38
CA ALA A 351 -64.17 -15.50 -11.64
C ALA A 351 -63.34 -14.22 -11.85
N ASN A 352 -63.92 -13.04 -11.60
CA ASN A 352 -63.21 -11.77 -11.74
C ASN A 352 -62.04 -11.66 -10.75
N THR A 353 -62.25 -12.01 -9.48
CA THR A 353 -61.18 -12.01 -8.47
C THR A 353 -60.07 -13.02 -8.81
N GLN A 354 -60.41 -14.18 -9.39
CA GLN A 354 -59.41 -15.14 -9.87
C GLN A 354 -58.58 -14.59 -11.04
N ILE A 355 -59.21 -13.91 -12.00
CA ILE A 355 -58.52 -13.26 -13.13
C ILE A 355 -57.58 -12.16 -12.63
N GLU A 356 -58.05 -11.31 -11.69
CA GLU A 356 -57.22 -10.27 -11.08
C GLU A 356 -56.03 -10.86 -10.31
N LEU A 357 -56.26 -11.94 -9.54
CA LEU A 357 -55.19 -12.63 -8.82
C LEU A 357 -54.16 -13.26 -9.78
N GLN A 358 -54.61 -13.81 -10.91
CA GLN A 358 -53.73 -14.36 -11.94
C GLN A 358 -52.89 -13.26 -12.60
N ARG A 359 -53.49 -12.10 -12.92
CA ARG A 359 -52.76 -10.95 -13.46
C ARG A 359 -51.70 -10.44 -12.48
N ALA A 360 -52.07 -10.24 -11.21
CA ALA A 360 -51.13 -9.83 -10.17
C ALA A 360 -49.97 -10.81 -9.98
N ARG A 361 -50.25 -12.13 -10.08
CA ARG A 361 -49.19 -13.16 -10.04
C ARG A 361 -48.24 -13.07 -11.24
N LEU A 362 -48.77 -12.82 -12.44
CA LEU A 362 -47.94 -12.65 -13.64
C LEU A 362 -47.07 -11.39 -13.53
N GLU A 363 -47.64 -10.27 -13.12
CA GLU A 363 -46.91 -9.02 -12.89
C GLU A 363 -45.80 -9.21 -11.84
N GLN A 364 -46.09 -9.85 -10.71
CA GLN A 364 -45.09 -10.18 -9.69
C GLN A 364 -43.97 -11.07 -10.24
N MET A 365 -44.30 -12.05 -11.09
CA MET A 365 -43.31 -12.93 -11.71
C MET A 365 -42.42 -12.17 -12.69
N GLU A 366 -42.99 -11.26 -13.49
CA GLU A 366 -42.24 -10.40 -14.40
C GLU A 366 -41.33 -9.42 -13.66
N GLU A 367 -41.83 -8.76 -12.61
CA GLU A 367 -41.01 -7.88 -11.75
C GLU A 367 -39.85 -8.65 -11.11
N ARG A 368 -40.12 -9.85 -10.59
CA ARG A 368 -39.07 -10.73 -10.03
C ARG A 368 -38.06 -11.16 -11.09
N GLN A 369 -38.49 -11.40 -12.33
CA GLN A 369 -37.57 -11.72 -13.43
C GLN A 369 -36.71 -10.51 -13.81
N ARG A 370 -37.29 -9.30 -13.87
CA ARG A 370 -36.55 -8.06 -14.13
C ARG A 370 -35.53 -7.76 -13.04
N ALA A 371 -35.91 -7.92 -11.77
CA ALA A 371 -35.00 -7.76 -10.64
C ALA A 371 -33.82 -8.73 -10.73
N LYS A 372 -34.07 -10.02 -10.98
CA LYS A 372 -33.03 -11.03 -11.19
C LYS A 372 -32.14 -10.73 -12.41
N ALA A 373 -32.70 -10.17 -13.47
CA ALA A 373 -31.92 -9.79 -14.65
C ALA A 373 -30.97 -8.63 -14.33
N LEU A 374 -31.43 -7.63 -13.58
CA LEU A 374 -30.59 -6.52 -13.11
C LEU A 374 -29.48 -7.00 -12.16
N GLU A 375 -29.80 -7.89 -11.22
CA GLU A 375 -28.80 -8.52 -10.33
C GLU A 375 -27.72 -9.24 -11.14
N ARG A 376 -28.10 -10.03 -12.15
CA ARG A 376 -27.12 -10.70 -13.02
C ARG A 376 -26.22 -9.75 -13.79
N VAL A 377 -26.75 -8.62 -14.25
CA VAL A 377 -25.93 -7.59 -14.94
C VAL A 377 -24.95 -6.96 -13.96
N GLN A 378 -25.40 -6.65 -12.74
CA GLN A 378 -24.51 -6.14 -11.67
C GLN A 378 -23.41 -7.14 -11.31
N GLU A 379 -23.76 -8.43 -11.13
CA GLU A 379 -22.79 -9.50 -10.90
C GLU A 379 -21.77 -9.62 -12.04
N GLN A 380 -22.21 -9.52 -13.30
CA GLN A 380 -21.32 -9.52 -14.46
C GLN A 380 -20.36 -8.34 -14.44
N GLU A 381 -20.86 -7.13 -14.18
CA GLU A 381 -20.02 -5.93 -14.07
C GLU A 381 -19.01 -6.04 -12.92
N GLU A 382 -19.41 -6.58 -11.78
CA GLU A 382 -18.50 -6.79 -10.64
C GLU A 382 -17.41 -7.81 -10.98
N VAL A 383 -17.78 -8.92 -11.63
CA VAL A 383 -16.83 -9.93 -12.11
C VAL A 383 -15.87 -9.33 -13.13
N GLU A 384 -16.35 -8.52 -14.07
CA GLU A 384 -15.51 -7.84 -15.06
C GLU A 384 -14.54 -6.86 -14.40
N ARG A 385 -14.99 -6.09 -13.39
CA ARG A 385 -14.13 -5.20 -12.61
C ARG A 385 -13.05 -5.99 -11.85
N MET A 386 -13.42 -7.10 -11.21
CA MET A 386 -12.46 -7.98 -10.52
C MET A 386 -11.43 -8.56 -11.50
N LEU A 387 -11.87 -9.01 -12.68
CA LEU A 387 -10.98 -9.53 -13.73
C LEU A 387 -10.05 -8.44 -14.26
N ALA A 388 -10.51 -7.20 -14.42
CA ALA A 388 -9.68 -6.08 -14.83
C ALA A 388 -8.57 -5.80 -13.81
N VAL A 389 -8.91 -5.74 -12.52
CA VAL A 389 -7.92 -5.58 -11.43
C VAL A 389 -6.93 -6.74 -11.41
N GLN A 390 -7.41 -7.98 -11.59
CA GLN A 390 -6.54 -9.16 -11.62
C GLN A 390 -5.59 -9.14 -12.83
N LYS A 391 -6.05 -8.71 -14.01
CA LYS A 391 -5.20 -8.54 -15.20
C LYS A 391 -4.09 -7.53 -14.96
N VAL A 392 -4.42 -6.35 -14.41
CA VAL A 392 -3.43 -5.32 -14.09
C VAL A 392 -2.42 -5.83 -13.06
N SER A 393 -2.88 -6.51 -11.99
CA SER A 393 -1.98 -7.11 -10.99
C SER A 393 -1.03 -8.13 -11.63
N ARG A 394 -1.56 -8.99 -12.50
CA ARG A 394 -0.77 -10.01 -13.22
C ARG A 394 0.27 -9.38 -14.15
N GLU A 395 -0.09 -8.32 -14.86
CA GLU A 395 0.84 -7.57 -15.71
C GLU A 395 1.96 -6.93 -14.88
N GLN A 396 1.63 -6.31 -13.75
CA GLN A 396 2.63 -5.75 -12.83
C GLN A 396 3.57 -6.82 -12.27
N ASP A 397 3.07 -8.01 -11.93
CA ASP A 397 3.90 -9.11 -11.44
C ASP A 397 4.82 -9.66 -12.54
N LEU A 398 4.33 -9.78 -13.78
CA LEU A 398 5.15 -10.15 -14.93
C LEU A 398 6.24 -9.12 -15.20
N GLU A 399 5.92 -7.83 -15.11
CA GLU A 399 6.92 -6.75 -15.22
C GLU A 399 7.98 -6.84 -14.12
N ARG A 400 7.57 -7.06 -12.87
CA ARG A 400 8.49 -7.22 -11.74
C ARG A 400 9.42 -8.42 -11.97
N GLN A 401 8.88 -9.55 -12.39
CA GLN A 401 9.67 -10.74 -12.72
C GLN A 401 10.65 -10.46 -13.87
N ALA A 402 10.22 -9.76 -14.93
CA ALA A 402 11.08 -9.39 -16.04
C ALA A 402 12.22 -8.44 -15.59
N ARG A 403 11.92 -7.46 -14.71
CA ARG A 403 12.94 -6.58 -14.13
C ARG A 403 13.96 -7.36 -13.30
N VAL A 404 13.50 -8.29 -12.46
CA VAL A 404 14.39 -9.15 -11.66
C VAL A 404 15.28 -10.00 -12.58
N ARG A 405 14.73 -10.60 -13.64
CA ARG A 405 15.51 -11.37 -14.62
C ARG A 405 16.57 -10.51 -15.31
N ARG A 406 16.22 -9.30 -15.75
CA ARG A 406 17.19 -8.35 -16.35
C ARG A 406 18.31 -8.00 -15.37
N LEU A 407 17.98 -7.70 -14.11
CA LEU A 407 18.97 -7.46 -13.06
C LEU A 407 19.88 -8.67 -12.80
N GLN A 408 19.33 -9.89 -12.82
CA GLN A 408 20.12 -11.11 -12.70
C GLN A 408 21.06 -11.31 -13.89
N GLU A 409 20.57 -11.06 -15.12
CA GLU A 409 21.39 -11.11 -16.33
C GLU A 409 22.52 -10.07 -16.28
N GLU A 410 22.21 -8.82 -15.95
CA GLU A 410 23.21 -7.75 -15.78
C GLU A 410 24.26 -8.10 -14.72
N ASN A 411 23.84 -8.64 -13.57
CA ASN A 411 24.75 -9.09 -12.52
C ASN A 411 25.62 -10.27 -13.00
N SER A 412 25.03 -11.25 -13.70
CA SER A 412 25.79 -12.38 -14.25
C SER A 412 26.87 -11.92 -15.25
N LEU A 413 26.55 -10.93 -16.10
CA LEU A 413 27.50 -10.35 -17.04
C LEU A 413 28.59 -9.55 -16.32
N ALA A 414 28.24 -8.82 -15.26
CA ALA A 414 29.22 -8.10 -14.43
C ALA A 414 30.17 -9.07 -13.72
N LEU A 415 29.66 -10.18 -13.18
CA LEU A 415 30.46 -11.23 -12.55
C LEU A 415 31.42 -11.89 -13.56
N LEU A 416 30.94 -12.21 -14.76
CA LEU A 416 31.78 -12.75 -15.83
C LEU A 416 32.89 -11.77 -16.22
N LYS A 417 32.59 -10.47 -16.35
CA LYS A 417 33.62 -9.44 -16.59
C LYS A 417 34.64 -9.38 -15.47
N GLN A 418 34.21 -9.40 -14.22
CA GLN A 418 35.11 -9.43 -13.06
C GLN A 418 36.03 -10.66 -13.08
N ILE A 419 35.49 -11.83 -13.40
CA ILE A 419 36.30 -13.06 -13.53
C ILE A 419 37.33 -12.89 -14.65
N MET A 420 36.92 -12.39 -15.82
CA MET A 420 37.84 -12.12 -16.92
C MET A 420 38.94 -11.12 -16.54
N ASP A 421 38.60 -10.03 -15.86
CA ASP A 421 39.57 -9.03 -15.41
C ASP A 421 40.58 -9.61 -14.41
N VAL A 422 40.12 -10.47 -13.50
CA VAL A 422 40.98 -11.16 -12.53
C VAL A 422 41.88 -12.17 -13.24
N GLU A 423 41.35 -12.92 -14.22
CA GLU A 423 42.15 -13.84 -15.03
C GLU A 423 43.20 -13.10 -15.86
N GLU A 424 42.86 -11.98 -16.47
CA GLU A 424 43.79 -11.12 -17.20
C GLU A 424 44.88 -10.58 -16.28
N ARG A 425 44.53 -10.06 -15.10
CA ARG A 425 45.52 -9.61 -14.10
C ARG A 425 46.47 -10.74 -13.72
N ARG A 426 45.95 -11.93 -13.39
CA ARG A 426 46.79 -13.11 -13.10
C ARG A 426 47.67 -13.52 -14.28
N ARG A 427 47.22 -13.33 -15.53
CA ARG A 427 48.05 -13.59 -16.72
C ARG A 427 49.17 -12.56 -16.83
N ARG A 428 48.87 -11.27 -16.64
CA ARG A 428 49.86 -10.17 -16.66
C ARG A 428 50.89 -10.32 -15.55
N GLU A 429 50.47 -10.56 -14.31
CA GLU A 429 51.37 -10.82 -13.18
C GLU A 429 52.32 -12.01 -13.46
N ARG A 430 51.81 -13.09 -14.06
CA ARG A 430 52.66 -14.21 -14.48
C ARG A 430 53.65 -13.84 -15.58
N GLN A 431 53.24 -13.00 -16.54
CA GLN A 431 54.14 -12.50 -17.58
C GLN A 431 55.22 -11.59 -16.98
N GLU A 432 54.85 -10.67 -16.11
CA GLU A 432 55.77 -9.77 -15.39
C GLU A 432 56.81 -10.57 -14.59
N VAL A 433 56.40 -11.60 -13.83
CA VAL A 433 57.34 -12.47 -13.09
C VAL A 433 58.31 -13.21 -14.04
N ILE A 434 57.83 -13.66 -15.20
CA ILE A 434 58.69 -14.31 -16.20
C ILE A 434 59.65 -13.31 -16.83
N GLU A 435 59.19 -12.09 -17.13
CA GLU A 435 59.98 -11.00 -17.70
C GLU A 435 61.04 -10.51 -16.71
N GLU A 436 60.69 -10.32 -15.44
CA GLU A 436 61.63 -10.05 -14.34
C GLU A 436 62.67 -11.17 -14.22
N GLY A 437 62.25 -12.44 -14.26
CA GLY A 437 63.15 -13.58 -14.26
C GLY A 437 64.11 -13.58 -15.47
N ASN A 438 63.63 -13.16 -16.65
CA ASN A 438 64.47 -13.01 -17.84
C ASN A 438 65.43 -11.83 -17.72
N HIS A 439 65.00 -10.72 -17.14
CA HIS A 439 65.84 -9.56 -16.84
C HIS A 439 66.97 -9.92 -15.88
N ILE A 440 66.68 -10.58 -14.76
CA ILE A 440 67.70 -11.04 -13.81
C ILE A 440 68.71 -11.95 -14.50
N ARG A 441 68.25 -12.91 -15.33
CA ARG A 441 69.13 -13.79 -16.09
C ARG A 441 69.97 -13.06 -17.15
N LYS A 442 69.47 -11.95 -17.70
CA LYS A 442 70.20 -11.11 -18.64
C LYS A 442 71.27 -10.30 -17.91
N ASP A 443 70.93 -9.68 -16.80
CA ASP A 443 71.85 -8.90 -15.97
C ASP A 443 72.97 -9.79 -15.40
N GLU A 444 72.66 -11.02 -14.96
CA GLU A 444 73.67 -12.00 -14.56
C GLU A 444 74.61 -12.39 -15.71
N ARG A 445 74.08 -12.53 -16.94
CA ARG A 445 74.90 -12.82 -18.13
C ARG A 445 75.80 -11.66 -18.49
N GLU A 446 75.28 -10.44 -18.47
CA GLU A 446 76.06 -9.21 -18.72
C GLU A 446 77.15 -9.03 -17.65
N ARG A 447 76.82 -9.29 -16.38
CA ARG A 447 77.79 -9.28 -15.28
C ARG A 447 78.90 -10.32 -15.46
N LYS A 448 78.55 -11.56 -15.85
CA LYS A 448 79.54 -12.61 -16.15
C LYS A 448 80.42 -12.22 -17.33
N ALA A 449 79.85 -11.71 -18.42
CA ALA A 449 80.62 -11.24 -19.58
C ALA A 449 81.55 -10.06 -19.22
N ALA A 450 81.10 -9.13 -18.37
CA ALA A 450 81.93 -8.04 -17.88
C ALA A 450 83.09 -8.55 -17.00
N LEU A 451 82.85 -9.52 -16.12
CA LEU A 451 83.89 -10.16 -15.31
C LEU A 451 84.89 -10.92 -16.17
N GLU A 452 84.45 -11.63 -17.21
CA GLU A 452 85.32 -12.30 -18.18
C GLU A 452 86.15 -11.28 -18.98
N ALA A 453 85.56 -10.19 -19.44
CA ALA A 453 86.30 -9.13 -20.14
C ALA A 453 87.34 -8.45 -19.23
N ILE A 454 87.03 -8.23 -17.95
CA ILE A 454 87.99 -7.72 -16.96
C ILE A 454 89.08 -8.76 -16.70
N ARG A 455 88.73 -10.04 -16.61
CA ARG A 455 89.68 -11.14 -16.44
C ARG A 455 90.67 -11.17 -17.60
N ASP A 456 90.18 -11.12 -18.83
CA ASP A 456 91.03 -11.20 -20.02
C ASP A 456 91.94 -9.96 -20.14
N ARG A 457 91.46 -8.77 -19.75
CA ARG A 457 92.32 -7.58 -19.60
C ARG A 457 93.40 -7.77 -18.55
N LYS A 458 93.06 -8.30 -17.37
CA LYS A 458 94.02 -8.57 -16.28
C LYS A 458 95.01 -9.67 -16.63
N LEU A 459 94.61 -10.66 -17.42
CA LEU A 459 95.52 -11.65 -17.99
C LEU A 459 96.49 -10.98 -18.97
N GLY A 460 95.99 -10.11 -19.85
CA GLY A 460 96.79 -9.25 -20.75
C GLY A 460 97.85 -8.42 -20.01
N GLU A 461 97.44 -7.70 -18.95
CA GLU A 461 98.34 -6.93 -18.10
C GLU A 461 99.42 -7.82 -17.44
N LEU A 462 99.07 -9.05 -17.03
CA LEU A 462 100.04 -10.02 -16.51
C LEU A 462 100.98 -10.59 -17.59
N GLU A 463 100.61 -10.55 -18.87
CA GLU A 463 101.48 -10.90 -19.99
C GLU A 463 102.49 -9.80 -20.31
N GLU A 464 102.06 -8.54 -20.26
CA GLU A 464 102.94 -7.38 -20.46
C GLU A 464 103.99 -7.25 -19.35
N ILE A 465 103.69 -7.73 -18.14
CA ILE A 465 104.58 -7.66 -16.96
C ILE A 465 105.52 -8.89 -16.86
N GLU A 466 105.40 -9.89 -17.75
CA GLU A 466 106.16 -11.17 -17.69
C GLU A 466 106.04 -11.90 -16.34
N ALA A 467 104.85 -11.85 -15.72
CA ALA A 467 104.64 -12.45 -14.40
C ALA A 467 104.74 -13.99 -14.44
N PRO A 468 105.32 -14.64 -13.40
CA PRO A 468 105.40 -16.11 -13.31
C PRO A 468 104.03 -16.80 -13.42
N GLU A 469 103.96 -17.94 -14.13
CA GLU A 469 102.71 -18.65 -14.46
C GLU A 469 101.80 -18.96 -13.26
N GLN A 470 102.36 -19.05 -12.05
CA GLN A 470 101.64 -19.36 -10.83
C GLN A 470 100.53 -18.33 -10.54
N TYR A 471 100.77 -17.04 -10.82
CA TYR A 471 99.80 -15.97 -10.61
C TYR A 471 98.69 -15.97 -11.67
N ARG A 472 99.01 -16.34 -12.91
CA ARG A 472 98.00 -16.57 -13.96
C ARG A 472 97.06 -17.72 -13.60
N ARG A 473 97.62 -18.84 -13.13
CA ARG A 473 96.82 -20.00 -12.68
C ARG A 473 95.96 -19.68 -11.47
N ALA A 474 96.44 -18.83 -10.55
CA ALA A 474 95.66 -18.37 -9.40
C ALA A 474 94.46 -17.51 -9.81
N LEU A 475 94.65 -16.56 -10.74
CA LEU A 475 93.58 -15.69 -11.26
C LEU A 475 92.48 -16.49 -12.01
N LEU A 476 92.88 -17.53 -12.75
CA LEU A 476 91.94 -18.45 -13.42
C LEU A 476 91.17 -19.34 -12.43
N ARG A 477 91.71 -19.56 -11.22
CA ARG A 477 91.09 -20.41 -10.20
C ARG A 477 90.15 -19.64 -9.27
N SER A 478 90.35 -18.34 -9.10
CA SER A 478 89.56 -17.49 -8.19
C SER A 478 88.16 -17.14 -8.69
N THR A 479 87.74 -17.66 -9.84
CA THR A 479 86.50 -17.29 -10.54
C THR A 479 85.57 -18.47 -10.83
N LYS A 480 85.82 -19.64 -10.24
CA LYS A 480 84.79 -20.68 -10.07
C LYS A 480 83.94 -20.35 -8.86
#